data_AF-A0A2N9GZ81-F1
#
_entry.id   AF-A0A2N9GZ81-F1
#
_cell.length_a   1.000
_cell.length_b   1.000
_cell.length_c   1.000
_cell.angle_alpha   90.00
_cell.angle_beta   90.00
_cell.angle_gamma   90.00
#
_symmetry.space_group_name_H-M   'P 1'
#
loop_
_entity.id
_entity.type
_entity.pdbx_description
1 polymer ?
#
loop_
_entity_poly.entity_id
_entity_poly.type
_entity_poly.pdbx_seq_one_letter_code
_entity_poly.pdbx_strand_id
1 'polypeptide(L)'
;MPGFIHDRQNLNDGTMEEFRSAISHTKECKAACNAATYILNPLHVLFLFKKMLDEDCELLYLSDRPEKLIMTNIAVPPVPIRPSVMMGGCQSNENDITERLKKIIQANASLNQELLDASSASKCLAGWDILQLEVAQYINSDVRVPFTMQVSKPLGGFIQRLKGKQGRFRGNLSGKRVEFTGRTVISPDPNLKITEVAIPIQMAKILSYPERVSHHNIEKLRQCVSNGREKYPGALSVISPGEKLATPGARKKLADALRYGDIVHRHLEDGDIVLFNRQPSLHRMSIMCHRARVMPWRTLRFNESVCNPYNADFDGDEMNMHVPQTEEARTEAVMLMGDSKVKDYAC
;
A
#
# COMPACT_ATOMS: atom_id res chain seq x y z
N MET A 1 -32.79 5.67 -15.55
CA MET A 1 -32.18 6.85 -14.90
C MET A 1 -31.58 6.42 -13.57
N PRO A 2 -30.29 6.66 -13.33
CA PRO A 2 -29.67 6.48 -12.02
C PRO A 2 -29.88 7.74 -11.18
N GLY A 3 -31.14 8.08 -10.89
CA GLY A 3 -31.51 9.08 -9.89
C GLY A 3 -31.99 8.38 -8.62
N PHE A 4 -31.81 9.00 -7.46
CA PHE A 4 -32.49 8.54 -6.25
C PHE A 4 -34.01 8.71 -6.45
N ILE A 5 -34.68 7.62 -6.81
CA ILE A 5 -36.14 7.57 -6.87
C ILE A 5 -36.61 7.43 -5.43
N HIS A 6 -37.06 8.53 -4.83
CA HIS A 6 -37.77 8.44 -3.57
C HIS A 6 -39.19 7.94 -3.88
N ASP A 7 -39.35 6.62 -3.91
CA ASP A 7 -40.65 5.99 -4.11
C ASP A 7 -41.49 6.20 -2.85
N ARG A 8 -42.42 7.15 -2.91
CA ARG A 8 -43.30 7.52 -1.79
C ARG A 8 -44.64 6.79 -1.81
N GLN A 9 -44.82 5.85 -2.74
CA GLN A 9 -46.08 5.11 -2.88
C GLN A 9 -46.38 4.19 -1.69
N ASN A 10 -45.37 3.84 -0.87
CA ASN A 10 -45.51 2.97 0.29
C ASN A 10 -45.62 3.70 1.65
N LEU A 11 -45.69 5.03 1.69
CA LEU A 11 -45.88 5.79 2.93
C LEU A 11 -47.38 5.89 3.25
N ASN A 12 -47.91 4.89 3.93
CA ASN A 12 -49.34 4.77 4.27
C ASN A 12 -49.75 5.47 5.58
N ASP A 13 -48.87 6.27 6.19
CA ASP A 13 -49.16 7.01 7.42
C ASP A 13 -48.94 8.51 7.19
N GLY A 14 -49.99 9.33 7.34
CA GLY A 14 -50.07 10.79 7.63
C GLY A 14 -49.11 11.82 6.99
N THR A 15 -47.86 11.44 6.77
CA THR A 15 -46.75 12.17 6.14
C THR A 15 -47.09 12.76 4.77
N MET A 16 -47.97 12.14 3.98
CA MET A 16 -48.40 12.70 2.70
C MET A 16 -49.31 13.92 2.88
N GLU A 17 -50.10 13.99 3.96
CA GLU A 17 -50.93 15.15 4.29
C GLU A 17 -50.09 16.27 4.91
N GLU A 18 -49.16 15.95 5.80
CA GLU A 18 -48.18 16.90 6.33
C GLU A 18 -47.31 17.50 5.21
N PHE A 19 -46.88 16.67 4.25
CA PHE A 19 -46.11 17.13 3.09
C PHE A 19 -46.93 18.04 2.17
N ARG A 20 -48.20 17.70 1.92
CA ARG A 20 -49.13 18.57 1.16
C ARG A 20 -49.38 19.89 1.88
N SER A 21 -49.52 19.86 3.21
CA SER A 21 -49.66 21.04 4.06
C SER A 21 -48.41 21.92 3.99
N ALA A 22 -47.21 21.35 4.14
CA ALA A 22 -45.94 22.07 4.04
C ALA A 22 -45.72 22.70 2.64
N ILE A 23 -46.07 21.99 1.56
CA ILE A 23 -46.02 22.54 0.20
C ILE A 23 -47.00 23.70 0.03
N SER A 24 -48.18 23.65 0.65
CA SER A 24 -49.20 24.70 0.52
C SER A 24 -48.71 26.07 1.04
N HIS A 25 -47.79 26.08 1.99
CA HIS A 25 -47.16 27.28 2.56
C HIS A 25 -46.01 27.84 1.72
N THR A 26 -45.50 27.10 0.75
CA THR A 26 -44.37 27.53 -0.09
C THR A 26 -44.91 28.05 -1.43
N LYS A 27 -44.92 29.39 -1.61
CA LYS A 27 -45.55 30.08 -2.75
C LYS A 27 -45.00 29.66 -4.13
N GLU A 28 -43.83 29.05 -4.20
CA GLU A 28 -43.12 28.73 -5.46
C GLU A 28 -43.44 27.35 -6.05
N CYS A 29 -44.13 26.44 -5.34
CA CYS A 29 -44.21 25.03 -5.74
C CYS A 29 -45.60 24.52 -6.20
N LYS A 30 -46.58 25.40 -6.44
CA LYS A 30 -47.96 24.98 -6.75
C LYS A 30 -48.17 24.38 -8.15
N ALA A 31 -47.27 24.60 -9.11
CA ALA A 31 -47.54 24.26 -10.52
C ALA A 31 -46.87 22.97 -11.05
N ALA A 32 -45.96 22.32 -10.32
CA ALA A 32 -45.08 21.30 -10.93
C ALA A 32 -44.83 20.02 -10.10
N CYS A 33 -45.63 19.73 -9.06
CA CYS A 33 -45.43 18.54 -8.23
C CYS A 33 -46.48 17.46 -8.54
N ASN A 34 -46.20 16.60 -9.53
CA ASN A 34 -46.84 15.28 -9.59
C ASN A 34 -46.33 14.46 -8.39
N ALA A 35 -47.23 14.14 -7.45
CA ALA A 35 -46.92 13.55 -6.15
C ALA A 35 -46.30 12.13 -6.18
N ALA A 36 -46.14 11.51 -7.36
CA ALA A 36 -45.67 10.14 -7.49
C ALA A 36 -44.15 9.99 -7.61
N THR A 37 -43.44 10.96 -8.21
CA THR A 37 -41.97 10.91 -8.37
C THR A 37 -41.41 12.32 -8.56
N TYR A 38 -40.76 12.85 -7.53
CA TYR A 38 -39.99 14.09 -7.63
C TYR A 38 -38.50 13.74 -7.74
N ILE A 39 -37.90 14.01 -8.90
CA ILE A 39 -36.46 13.81 -9.11
C ILE A 39 -35.73 15.04 -8.60
N LEU A 40 -34.98 14.85 -7.51
CA LEU A 40 -34.14 15.89 -6.93
C LEU A 40 -32.93 16.14 -7.84
N ASN A 41 -32.87 17.34 -8.42
CA ASN A 41 -31.71 17.78 -9.20
C ASN A 41 -30.54 18.14 -8.26
N PRO A 42 -29.29 17.71 -8.54
CA PRO A 42 -28.11 18.11 -7.76
C PRO A 42 -28.00 19.62 -7.51
N LEU A 43 -28.39 20.48 -8.46
CA LEU A 43 -28.40 21.93 -8.27
C LEU A 43 -29.40 22.38 -7.19
N HIS A 44 -30.57 21.75 -7.15
CA HIS A 44 -31.58 22.04 -6.13
C HIS A 44 -31.10 21.57 -4.76
N VAL A 45 -30.48 20.39 -4.68
CA VAL A 45 -29.89 19.88 -3.43
C VAL A 45 -28.77 20.80 -2.93
N LEU A 46 -27.92 21.31 -3.83
CA LEU A 46 -26.88 22.28 -3.48
C LEU A 46 -27.46 23.57 -2.89
N PHE A 47 -28.55 24.06 -3.48
CA PHE A 47 -29.26 25.23 -2.95
C PHE A 47 -29.84 24.98 -1.56
N LEU A 48 -30.40 23.79 -1.31
CA LEU A 48 -30.89 23.40 0.01
C LEU A 48 -29.74 23.29 1.04
N PHE A 49 -28.63 22.64 0.69
CA PHE A 49 -27.46 22.54 1.58
C PHE A 49 -26.82 23.89 1.89
N LYS A 50 -26.86 24.84 0.94
CA LYS A 50 -26.43 26.22 1.18
C LYS A 50 -27.31 26.97 2.17
N LYS A 51 -28.61 26.64 2.22
CA LYS A 51 -29.57 27.27 3.13
C LYS A 51 -29.52 26.74 4.57
N MET A 52 -28.85 25.59 4.81
CA MET A 52 -28.71 25.06 6.16
C MET A 52 -27.90 26.01 7.04
N LEU A 53 -28.37 26.21 8.26
CA LEU A 53 -27.66 27.00 9.28
C LEU A 53 -26.54 26.17 9.91
N ASP A 54 -25.58 26.84 10.55
CA ASP A 54 -24.46 26.13 11.20
C ASP A 54 -24.94 25.37 12.45
N GLU A 55 -25.95 25.91 13.15
CA GLU A 55 -26.60 25.25 14.29
C GLU A 55 -27.27 23.94 13.89
N ASP A 56 -27.91 23.90 12.70
CA ASP A 56 -28.51 22.67 12.16
C ASP A 56 -27.43 21.63 11.81
N CYS A 57 -26.27 22.09 11.33
CA CYS A 57 -25.14 21.21 11.01
C CYS A 57 -24.56 20.58 12.27
N GLU A 58 -24.43 21.36 13.36
CA GLU A 58 -23.97 20.87 14.66
C GLU A 58 -24.97 19.86 15.26
N LEU A 59 -26.27 20.17 15.17
CA LEU A 59 -27.34 19.27 15.63
C LEU A 59 -27.31 17.91 14.91
N LEU A 60 -26.98 17.92 13.62
CA LEU A 60 -26.84 16.71 12.78
C LEU A 60 -25.47 16.04 12.91
N TYR A 61 -24.59 16.51 13.80
CA TYR A 61 -23.23 16.02 14.00
C TYR A 61 -22.39 16.02 12.70
N LEU A 62 -22.59 17.02 11.84
CA LEU A 62 -21.79 17.21 10.64
C LEU A 62 -20.52 17.97 10.98
N SER A 63 -19.36 17.35 10.73
CA SER A 63 -18.05 17.99 10.97
C SER A 63 -17.72 19.10 9.97
N ASP A 64 -18.38 19.11 8.81
CA ASP A 64 -18.17 20.09 7.74
C ASP A 64 -19.49 20.39 7.02
N ARG A 65 -19.53 21.50 6.27
CA ARG A 65 -20.73 21.97 5.57
C ARG A 65 -21.19 20.95 4.51
N PRO A 66 -22.48 20.59 4.46
CA PRO A 66 -23.00 19.55 3.57
C PRO A 66 -22.91 19.90 2.08
N GLU A 67 -22.81 21.19 1.74
CA GLU A 67 -22.63 21.65 0.36
C GLU A 67 -21.39 21.04 -0.32
N LYS A 68 -20.35 20.70 0.46
CA LYS A 68 -19.12 20.08 -0.03
C LYS A 68 -19.28 18.62 -0.47
N LEU A 69 -20.41 17.97 -0.14
CA LEU A 69 -20.73 16.63 -0.62
C LEU A 69 -21.01 16.61 -2.13
N ILE A 70 -21.44 17.75 -2.69
CA ILE A 70 -21.70 17.90 -4.12
C ILE A 70 -20.40 18.35 -4.80
N MET A 71 -19.84 17.48 -5.63
CA MET A 71 -18.59 17.75 -6.32
C MET A 71 -18.79 18.76 -7.46
N THR A 72 -18.33 19.99 -7.26
CA THR A 72 -18.24 21.01 -8.31
C THR A 72 -16.89 21.01 -9.00
N ASN A 73 -15.83 20.66 -8.27
CA ASN A 73 -14.46 20.68 -8.74
C ASN A 73 -13.81 19.32 -8.50
N ILE A 74 -13.28 18.72 -9.57
CA ILE A 74 -12.60 17.41 -9.48
C ILE A 74 -11.08 17.65 -9.44
N ALA A 75 -10.45 17.21 -8.35
CA ALA A 75 -9.00 17.27 -8.23
C ALA A 75 -8.35 16.21 -9.14
N VAL A 76 -7.43 16.66 -10.00
CA VAL A 76 -6.66 15.77 -10.87
C VAL A 76 -5.38 15.33 -10.14
N PRO A 77 -5.20 14.03 -9.85
CA PRO A 77 -4.02 13.55 -9.16
C PRO A 77 -2.75 13.71 -10.01
N PRO A 78 -1.57 13.93 -9.39
CA PRO A 78 -0.31 14.01 -10.10
C PRO A 78 0.13 12.66 -10.67
N VAL A 79 1.07 12.67 -11.62
CA VAL A 79 1.57 11.49 -12.35
C VAL A 79 2.00 10.32 -11.44
N PRO A 80 2.65 10.51 -10.26
CA PRO A 80 3.02 9.38 -9.40
C PRO A 80 1.84 8.51 -8.92
N ILE A 81 0.63 9.05 -8.83
CA ILE A 81 -0.59 8.31 -8.46
C ILE A 81 -1.20 7.58 -9.67
N ARG A 82 -0.93 8.10 -10.88
CA ARG A 82 -1.41 7.59 -12.17
C ARG A 82 -0.24 7.34 -13.14
N PRO A 83 0.70 6.45 -12.79
CA PRO A 83 1.90 6.23 -13.60
C PRO A 83 1.53 5.65 -14.96
N SER A 84 2.16 6.17 -16.01
CA SER A 84 2.14 5.61 -17.35
C SER A 84 3.31 4.65 -17.53
N VAL A 85 3.08 3.54 -18.23
CA VAL A 85 4.12 2.56 -18.53
C VAL A 85 4.37 2.58 -20.03
N MET A 86 5.56 2.99 -20.44
CA MET A 86 5.95 2.92 -21.86
C MET A 86 6.17 1.45 -22.23
N MET A 87 5.46 0.98 -23.26
CA MET A 87 5.72 -0.32 -23.88
C MET A 87 6.61 -0.05 -25.10
N GLY A 88 7.68 -0.83 -25.27
CA GLY A 88 8.78 -0.51 -26.21
C GLY A 88 8.33 0.08 -27.56
N GLY A 89 8.90 1.23 -27.94
CA GLY A 89 8.50 2.03 -29.11
C GLY A 89 7.74 3.30 -28.73
N CYS A 90 6.72 3.67 -29.53
CA CYS A 90 5.89 4.87 -29.34
C CYS A 90 4.56 4.64 -28.59
N GLN A 91 4.30 3.44 -28.06
CA GLN A 91 3.02 3.14 -27.40
C GLN A 91 3.15 3.22 -25.87
N SER A 92 2.30 4.02 -25.23
CA SER A 92 2.16 4.03 -23.77
C SER A 92 0.94 3.24 -23.33
N ASN A 93 1.11 2.46 -22.26
CA ASN A 93 -0.01 1.94 -21.49
C ASN A 93 -0.32 2.91 -20.35
N GLU A 94 -1.36 3.71 -20.57
CA GLU A 94 -1.80 4.70 -19.60
C GLU A 94 -2.55 4.06 -18.43
N ASN A 95 -2.52 4.77 -17.31
CA ASN A 95 -3.20 4.33 -16.10
C ASN A 95 -4.73 4.39 -16.25
N ASP A 96 -5.48 3.43 -15.70
CA ASP A 96 -6.95 3.43 -15.75
C ASP A 96 -7.60 4.75 -15.27
N ILE A 97 -7.00 5.39 -14.25
CA ILE A 97 -7.46 6.68 -13.72
C ILE A 97 -7.28 7.78 -14.76
N THR A 98 -6.16 7.78 -15.51
CA THR A 98 -5.91 8.72 -16.61
C THR A 98 -6.95 8.54 -17.71
N GLU A 99 -7.26 7.30 -18.09
CA GLU A 99 -8.26 7.03 -19.12
C GLU A 99 -9.66 7.47 -18.70
N ARG A 100 -10.01 7.31 -17.41
CA ARG A 100 -11.28 7.84 -16.88
C ARG A 100 -11.33 9.37 -16.83
N LEU A 101 -10.24 10.02 -16.44
CA LEU A 101 -10.17 11.49 -16.46
C LEU A 101 -10.37 12.03 -17.88
N LYS A 102 -9.80 11.38 -18.89
CA LYS A 102 -10.01 11.72 -20.29
C LYS A 102 -11.50 11.65 -20.66
N LYS A 103 -12.21 10.59 -20.26
CA LYS A 103 -13.66 10.46 -20.48
C LYS A 103 -14.46 11.54 -19.76
N ILE A 104 -14.13 11.86 -18.51
CA ILE A 104 -14.79 12.94 -17.75
C ILE A 104 -14.61 14.29 -18.46
N ILE A 105 -13.39 14.59 -18.92
CA ILE A 105 -13.11 15.85 -19.63
C ILE A 105 -13.89 15.91 -20.94
N GLN A 106 -13.94 14.80 -21.69
CA GLN A 106 -14.71 14.71 -22.94
C GLN A 106 -16.21 14.89 -22.69
N ALA A 107 -16.79 14.18 -21.71
CA ALA A 107 -18.19 14.31 -21.34
C ALA A 107 -18.54 15.74 -20.89
N ASN A 108 -17.66 16.38 -20.10
CA ASN A 108 -17.84 17.76 -19.67
C ASN A 108 -17.74 18.76 -20.85
N ALA A 109 -16.83 18.54 -21.80
CA ALA A 109 -16.71 19.38 -22.99
C ALA A 109 -17.95 19.25 -23.90
N SER A 110 -18.44 18.02 -24.13
CA SER A 110 -19.66 17.77 -24.89
C SER A 110 -20.88 18.41 -24.22
N LEU A 111 -21.03 18.27 -22.90
CA LEU A 111 -22.13 18.89 -22.15
C LEU A 111 -22.08 20.43 -22.27
N ASN A 112 -20.90 21.04 -22.19
CA ASN A 112 -20.74 22.48 -22.37
C ASN A 112 -21.13 22.95 -23.77
N GLN A 113 -20.84 22.17 -24.82
CA GLN A 113 -21.28 22.48 -26.18
C GLN A 113 -22.80 22.39 -26.31
N GLU A 114 -23.40 21.33 -25.78
CA GLU A 114 -24.87 21.16 -25.78
C GLU A 114 -25.61 22.27 -25.03
N LEU A 115 -25.00 22.84 -23.98
CA LEU A 115 -25.57 23.96 -23.23
C LEU A 115 -25.55 25.28 -24.02
N LEU A 116 -24.57 25.45 -24.93
CA LEU A 116 -24.49 26.63 -25.81
C LEU A 116 -25.51 26.53 -26.95
N ASP A 117 -25.76 25.32 -27.44
CA ASP A 117 -26.76 25.03 -28.45
C ASP A 117 -28.16 24.94 -27.80
N ALA A 118 -28.80 26.09 -27.59
CA ALA A 118 -30.07 26.29 -26.87
C ALA A 118 -31.30 25.47 -27.34
N SER A 119 -31.13 24.58 -28.32
CA SER A 119 -32.20 23.90 -29.06
C SER A 119 -32.67 22.57 -28.43
N SER A 120 -31.99 22.02 -27.41
CA SER A 120 -32.31 20.67 -26.91
C SER A 120 -32.11 20.45 -25.41
N ALA A 121 -33.06 20.92 -24.60
CA ALA A 121 -33.11 20.67 -23.15
C ALA A 121 -33.12 19.16 -22.78
N SER A 122 -33.73 18.30 -23.60
CA SER A 122 -33.77 16.85 -23.37
C SER A 122 -32.41 16.17 -23.56
N LYS A 123 -31.53 16.70 -24.42
CA LYS A 123 -30.17 16.16 -24.62
C LYS A 123 -29.26 16.51 -23.45
N CYS A 124 -29.38 17.74 -22.94
CA CYS A 124 -28.64 18.20 -21.77
C CYS A 124 -28.81 17.23 -20.59
N LEU A 125 -30.04 16.80 -20.27
CA LEU A 125 -30.31 15.85 -19.18
C LEU A 125 -29.58 14.51 -19.35
N ALA A 126 -29.52 13.97 -20.58
CA ALA A 126 -28.79 12.75 -20.86
C ALA A 126 -27.27 12.94 -20.72
N GLY A 127 -26.73 14.09 -21.15
CA GLY A 127 -25.33 14.45 -20.96
C GLY A 127 -24.93 14.56 -19.49
N TRP A 128 -25.82 15.11 -18.64
CA TRP A 128 -25.64 15.15 -17.19
C TRP A 128 -25.57 13.75 -16.57
N ASP A 129 -26.45 12.83 -16.96
CA ASP A 129 -26.45 11.44 -16.48
C ASP A 129 -25.13 10.72 -16.84
N ILE A 130 -24.61 10.95 -18.05
CA ILE A 130 -23.34 10.38 -18.51
C ILE A 130 -22.17 10.93 -17.68
N LEU A 131 -22.11 12.25 -17.50
CA LEU A 131 -21.06 12.88 -16.69
C LEU A 131 -21.10 12.38 -15.25
N GLN A 132 -22.29 12.30 -14.64
CA GLN A 132 -22.47 11.77 -13.29
C GLN A 132 -21.98 10.33 -13.19
N LEU A 133 -22.26 9.50 -14.19
CA LEU A 133 -21.81 8.10 -14.21
C LEU A 133 -20.30 7.97 -14.30
N GLU A 134 -19.65 8.72 -15.19
CA GLU A 134 -18.18 8.69 -15.35
C GLU A 134 -17.47 9.18 -14.08
N VAL A 135 -17.99 10.24 -13.44
CA VAL A 135 -17.46 10.76 -12.16
C VAL A 135 -17.71 9.78 -11.01
N ALA A 136 -18.88 9.16 -10.93
CA ALA A 136 -19.18 8.14 -9.92
C ALA A 136 -18.26 6.93 -10.08
N GLN A 137 -18.06 6.47 -11.32
CA GLN A 137 -17.15 5.39 -11.66
C GLN A 137 -15.70 5.74 -11.30
N TYR A 138 -15.23 6.95 -11.61
CA TYR A 138 -13.87 7.40 -11.27
C TYR A 138 -13.53 7.20 -9.79
N ILE A 139 -14.48 7.44 -8.89
CA ILE A 139 -14.34 7.12 -7.47
C ILE A 139 -14.53 5.62 -7.24
N ASN A 140 -15.65 5.06 -7.69
CA ASN A 140 -16.06 3.69 -7.43
C ASN A 140 -16.52 2.97 -8.70
N SER A 141 -15.70 2.05 -9.22
CA SER A 141 -16.07 1.25 -10.40
C SER A 141 -17.27 0.33 -10.22
N ASP A 142 -17.62 -0.03 -8.98
CA ASP A 142 -18.69 -1.01 -8.70
C ASP A 142 -20.09 -0.37 -8.74
N VAL A 143 -20.18 0.93 -9.02
CA VAL A 143 -21.45 1.61 -9.25
C VAL A 143 -22.16 0.94 -10.43
N ARG A 144 -23.42 0.53 -10.22
CA ARG A 144 -24.22 -0.13 -11.25
C ARG A 144 -24.35 0.78 -12.46
N VAL A 145 -23.93 0.28 -13.61
CA VAL A 145 -24.08 0.98 -14.88
C VAL A 145 -25.14 0.31 -15.74
N PRO A 146 -25.89 1.09 -16.55
CA PRO A 146 -26.77 0.54 -17.57
C PRO A 146 -25.99 -0.42 -18.47
N PHE A 147 -26.62 -1.53 -18.86
CA PHE A 147 -26.00 -2.57 -19.70
C PHE A 147 -25.42 -2.00 -21.01
N THR A 148 -26.05 -0.96 -21.56
CA THR A 148 -25.61 -0.26 -22.77
C THR A 148 -24.25 0.45 -22.64
N MET A 149 -23.80 0.74 -21.42
CA MET A 149 -22.53 1.43 -21.15
C MET A 149 -21.47 0.51 -20.52
N GLN A 150 -21.71 -0.81 -20.49
CA GLN A 150 -20.73 -1.78 -20.00
C GLN A 150 -19.62 -1.98 -21.05
N VAL A 151 -18.42 -1.52 -20.71
CA VAL A 151 -17.21 -1.74 -21.52
C VAL A 151 -16.67 -3.15 -21.27
N SER A 152 -16.13 -3.83 -22.29
CA SER A 152 -15.63 -5.22 -22.17
C SER A 152 -14.50 -5.39 -21.15
N LYS A 153 -13.75 -4.32 -20.85
CA LYS A 153 -12.77 -4.26 -19.77
C LYS A 153 -13.12 -3.12 -18.80
N PRO A 154 -13.54 -3.42 -17.56
CA PRO A 154 -13.83 -2.39 -16.58
C PRO A 154 -12.54 -1.70 -16.13
N LEU A 155 -12.53 -0.37 -16.19
CA LEU A 155 -11.44 0.45 -15.66
C LEU A 155 -11.52 0.50 -14.13
N GLY A 156 -10.37 0.45 -13.45
CA GLY A 156 -10.31 0.54 -12.00
C GLY A 156 -10.44 1.98 -11.47
N GLY A 157 -11.35 2.19 -10.52
CA GLY A 157 -11.50 3.44 -9.77
C GLY A 157 -10.61 3.47 -8.52
N PHE A 158 -10.68 4.56 -7.76
CA PHE A 158 -9.87 4.69 -6.54
C PHE A 158 -10.23 3.67 -5.46
N ILE A 159 -11.52 3.41 -5.25
CA ILE A 159 -11.95 2.48 -4.20
C ILE A 159 -11.40 1.07 -4.47
N GLN A 160 -11.39 0.63 -5.73
CA GLN A 160 -10.86 -0.67 -6.13
C GLN A 160 -9.34 -0.77 -5.90
N ARG A 161 -8.60 0.35 -5.98
CA ARG A 161 -7.16 0.38 -5.64
C ARG A 161 -6.90 0.31 -4.15
N LEU A 162 -7.80 0.87 -3.35
CA LEU A 162 -7.65 0.92 -1.90
C LEU A 162 -8.09 -0.39 -1.24
N LYS A 163 -9.21 -0.96 -1.69
CA LYS A 163 -9.83 -2.16 -1.12
C LYS A 163 -9.24 -3.46 -1.70
N GLY A 164 -9.53 -4.57 -1.02
CA GLY A 164 -9.18 -5.92 -1.47
C GLY A 164 -7.83 -6.43 -0.94
N LYS A 165 -7.53 -7.71 -1.23
CA LYS A 165 -6.31 -8.39 -0.76
C LYS A 165 -5.04 -7.78 -1.35
N GLN A 166 -5.11 -7.37 -2.63
CA GLN A 166 -4.02 -6.70 -3.36
C GLN A 166 -4.16 -5.17 -3.36
N GLY A 167 -5.14 -4.62 -2.63
CA GLY A 167 -5.33 -3.17 -2.51
C GLY A 167 -4.24 -2.53 -1.64
N ARG A 168 -4.11 -1.20 -1.72
CA ARG A 168 -3.03 -0.46 -1.05
C ARG A 168 -3.02 -0.64 0.47
N PHE A 169 -4.19 -0.69 1.13
CA PHE A 169 -4.22 -0.85 2.58
C PHE A 169 -3.63 -2.19 3.02
N ARG A 170 -4.07 -3.30 2.40
CA ARG A 170 -3.62 -4.64 2.82
C ARG A 170 -2.31 -5.08 2.18
N GLY A 171 -2.12 -4.79 0.89
CA GLY A 171 -1.00 -5.28 0.09
C GLY A 171 0.23 -4.36 0.02
N ASN A 172 0.14 -3.12 0.53
CA ASN A 172 1.30 -2.21 0.58
C ASN A 172 1.58 -1.66 1.97
N LEU A 173 0.54 -1.37 2.77
CA LEU A 173 0.70 -0.81 4.11
C LEU A 173 0.81 -1.91 5.17
N SER A 174 -0.16 -2.84 5.23
CA SER A 174 -0.13 -3.93 6.23
C SER A 174 0.86 -5.05 5.90
N GLY A 175 1.09 -5.32 4.61
CA GLY A 175 2.08 -6.28 4.16
C GLY A 175 2.85 -5.69 2.99
N LYS A 176 4.18 -5.67 3.04
CA LYS A 176 5.03 -5.16 1.97
C LYS A 176 6.18 -6.14 1.74
N ARG A 177 6.69 -6.17 0.51
CA ARG A 177 7.99 -6.79 0.24
C ARG A 177 9.07 -5.93 0.87
N VAL A 178 9.98 -6.58 1.58
CA VAL A 178 11.05 -5.92 2.33
C VAL A 178 12.41 -6.38 1.82
N GLU A 179 13.37 -5.47 1.86
CA GLU A 179 14.77 -5.73 1.49
C GLU A 179 15.50 -6.45 2.63
N PHE A 180 16.73 -6.92 2.36
CA PHE A 180 17.58 -7.63 3.34
C PHE A 180 16.95 -8.91 3.89
N THR A 181 16.31 -9.67 3.00
CA THR A 181 15.70 -10.97 3.30
C THR A 181 16.28 -12.09 2.47
N GLY A 182 16.30 -13.28 3.04
CA GLY A 182 16.67 -14.52 2.35
C GLY A 182 15.55 -15.55 2.50
N ARG A 183 15.43 -16.44 1.52
CA ARG A 183 14.53 -17.60 1.57
C ARG A 183 15.22 -18.76 0.87
N THR A 184 15.24 -19.93 1.50
CA THR A 184 15.71 -21.18 0.91
C THR A 184 15.14 -22.36 1.71
N VAL A 185 15.36 -23.57 1.19
CA VAL A 185 14.96 -24.83 1.81
C VAL A 185 15.71 -25.03 3.13
N ILE A 186 15.02 -25.61 4.13
CA ILE A 186 15.59 -25.93 5.43
C ILE A 186 16.15 -27.36 5.49
N SER A 187 17.13 -27.60 6.37
CA SER A 187 17.69 -28.93 6.62
C SER A 187 18.08 -29.10 8.10
N PRO A 188 18.07 -30.33 8.62
CA PRO A 188 18.46 -30.59 10.00
C PRO A 188 19.98 -30.41 10.19
N ASP A 189 20.39 -29.92 11.36
CA ASP A 189 21.78 -29.97 11.80
C ASP A 189 21.86 -30.09 13.34
N PRO A 190 22.12 -31.29 13.87
CA PRO A 190 22.11 -31.55 15.30
C PRO A 190 23.32 -30.94 16.03
N ASN A 191 24.37 -30.54 15.30
CA ASN A 191 25.58 -29.96 15.87
C ASN A 191 25.46 -28.44 16.08
N LEU A 192 24.39 -27.82 15.59
CA LEU A 192 24.09 -26.41 15.84
C LEU A 192 23.41 -26.24 17.19
N LYS A 193 23.71 -25.11 17.83
CA LYS A 193 22.96 -24.71 19.02
C LYS A 193 21.52 -24.37 18.62
N ILE A 194 20.59 -24.55 19.54
CA ILE A 194 19.17 -24.17 19.41
C ILE A 194 19.00 -22.69 19.03
N THR A 195 19.95 -21.84 19.43
CA THR A 195 19.98 -20.40 19.18
C THR A 195 20.69 -20.00 17.88
N GLU A 196 21.27 -20.96 17.15
CA GLU A 196 22.06 -20.73 15.94
C GLU A 196 21.31 -21.22 14.71
N VAL A 197 21.42 -20.47 13.62
CA VAL A 197 20.97 -20.88 12.29
C VAL A 197 22.14 -20.83 11.32
N ALA A 198 22.38 -21.95 10.64
CA ALA A 198 23.37 -22.02 9.58
C ALA A 198 22.86 -21.32 8.32
N ILE A 199 23.64 -20.36 7.84
CA ILE A 199 23.33 -19.55 6.67
C ILE A 199 24.32 -19.87 5.55
N PRO A 200 23.84 -20.17 4.33
CA PRO A 200 24.68 -20.36 3.17
C PRO A 200 25.63 -19.19 2.91
N ILE A 201 26.90 -19.47 2.61
CA ILE A 201 27.88 -18.43 2.25
C ILE A 201 27.45 -17.60 1.04
N GLN A 202 26.72 -18.19 0.09
CA GLN A 202 26.17 -17.47 -1.06
C GLN A 202 25.15 -16.41 -0.63
N MET A 203 24.34 -16.72 0.38
CA MET A 203 23.35 -15.80 0.95
C MET A 203 24.03 -14.73 1.81
N ALA A 204 25.01 -15.12 2.63
CA ALA A 204 25.78 -14.21 3.47
C ALA A 204 26.58 -13.16 2.67
N LYS A 205 27.02 -13.48 1.44
CA LYS A 205 27.66 -12.53 0.52
C LYS A 205 26.69 -11.52 -0.11
N ILE A 206 25.39 -11.83 -0.17
CA ILE A 206 24.38 -10.95 -0.75
C ILE A 206 23.76 -10.06 0.33
N LEU A 207 23.47 -10.65 1.48
CA LEU A 207 22.95 -9.93 2.64
C LEU A 207 24.05 -9.10 3.27
N SER A 208 23.71 -7.87 3.65
CA SER A 208 24.65 -6.95 4.27
C SER A 208 24.11 -6.37 5.55
N TYR A 209 25.03 -5.96 6.42
CA TYR A 209 24.76 -5.24 7.64
C TYR A 209 25.52 -3.90 7.63
N PRO A 210 24.85 -2.76 7.82
CA PRO A 210 25.50 -1.45 7.89
C PRO A 210 26.18 -1.29 9.25
N GLU A 211 27.49 -1.52 9.29
CA GLU A 211 28.30 -1.32 10.49
C GLU A 211 28.96 0.06 10.45
N ARG A 212 28.78 0.84 11.52
CA ARG A 212 29.42 2.14 11.67
C ARG A 212 30.88 1.97 12.10
N VAL A 213 31.78 2.66 11.40
CA VAL A 213 33.21 2.64 11.68
C VAL A 213 33.51 3.36 13.00
N SER A 214 34.16 2.63 13.89
CA SER A 214 34.62 3.04 15.22
C SER A 214 36.08 2.60 15.41
N HIS A 215 36.71 3.09 16.46
CA HIS A 215 38.08 2.70 16.83
C HIS A 215 38.28 1.19 17.03
N HIS A 216 37.24 0.46 17.46
CA HIS A 216 37.34 -0.99 17.70
C HIS A 216 37.27 -1.85 16.43
N ASN A 217 36.54 -1.42 15.40
CA ASN A 217 36.22 -2.26 14.23
C ASN A 217 36.90 -1.78 12.94
N ILE A 218 37.61 -0.65 12.97
CA ILE A 218 38.21 -0.05 11.77
C ILE A 218 39.14 -1.01 11.03
N GLU A 219 39.98 -1.77 11.74
CA GLU A 219 40.91 -2.72 11.12
C GLU A 219 40.16 -3.85 10.39
N LYS A 220 39.12 -4.39 11.04
CA LYS A 220 38.25 -5.41 10.46
C LYS A 220 37.52 -4.88 9.22
N LEU A 221 36.92 -3.70 9.31
CA LEU A 221 36.15 -3.11 8.21
C LEU A 221 37.07 -2.74 7.03
N ARG A 222 38.30 -2.28 7.28
CA ARG A 222 39.31 -2.07 6.24
C ARG A 222 39.61 -3.37 5.48
N GLN A 223 39.77 -4.49 6.17
CA GLN A 223 39.97 -5.79 5.54
C GLN A 223 38.75 -6.21 4.70
N CYS A 224 37.53 -6.04 5.22
CA CYS A 224 36.29 -6.35 4.49
C CYS A 224 36.15 -5.51 3.20
N VAL A 225 36.45 -4.21 3.26
CA VAL A 225 36.44 -3.32 2.09
C VAL A 225 37.53 -3.69 1.09
N SER A 226 38.73 -4.05 1.56
CA SER A 226 39.82 -4.52 0.71
C SER A 226 39.47 -5.84 -0.02
N ASN A 227 38.81 -6.77 0.67
CA ASN A 227 38.32 -8.03 0.09
C ASN A 227 37.21 -7.81 -0.95
N GLY A 228 36.36 -6.79 -0.74
CA GLY A 228 35.24 -6.44 -1.62
C GLY A 228 34.09 -7.45 -1.57
N ARG A 229 33.21 -7.41 -2.58
CA ARG A 229 31.97 -8.22 -2.63
C ARG A 229 32.20 -9.71 -2.92
N GLU A 230 33.23 -10.05 -3.68
CA GLU A 230 33.43 -11.42 -4.17
C GLU A 230 34.00 -12.37 -3.10
N LYS A 231 34.93 -11.86 -2.27
CA LYS A 231 35.60 -12.65 -1.24
C LYS A 231 34.89 -12.47 0.10
N TYR A 232 34.61 -13.60 0.76
CA TYR A 232 34.03 -13.61 2.11
C TYR A 232 35.14 -13.87 3.15
N PRO A 233 35.16 -13.17 4.30
CA PRO A 233 34.35 -12.00 4.67
C PRO A 233 34.70 -10.74 3.84
N GLY A 234 33.71 -9.91 3.53
CA GLY A 234 33.82 -8.81 2.58
C GLY A 234 32.78 -7.72 2.79
N ALA A 235 32.69 -6.76 1.86
CA ALA A 235 31.73 -5.65 1.92
C ALA A 235 31.19 -5.27 0.53
N LEU A 236 29.92 -4.85 0.50
CA LEU A 236 29.22 -4.41 -0.72
C LEU A 236 29.54 -2.95 -1.05
N SER A 237 29.45 -2.09 -0.04
CA SER A 237 29.55 -0.64 -0.22
C SER A 237 29.97 0.09 1.04
N VAL A 238 30.48 1.30 0.84
CA VAL A 238 30.83 2.25 1.90
C VAL A 238 30.04 3.54 1.65
N ILE A 239 29.44 4.07 2.72
CA ILE A 239 28.67 5.31 2.73
C ILE A 239 29.33 6.25 3.73
N SER A 240 29.89 7.35 3.23
CA SER A 240 30.45 8.41 4.06
C SER A 240 29.34 9.41 4.41
N PRO A 241 29.33 10.01 5.61
CA PRO A 241 28.32 11.00 5.98
C PRO A 241 28.42 12.23 5.05
N GLY A 242 27.41 12.41 4.19
CA GLY A 242 27.29 13.54 3.26
C GLY A 242 27.67 13.26 1.80
N GLU A 243 28.19 12.07 1.48
CA GLU A 243 28.53 11.69 0.09
C GLU A 243 27.71 10.49 -0.41
N LYS A 244 27.53 10.41 -1.73
CA LYS A 244 26.85 9.28 -2.39
C LYS A 244 27.73 8.03 -2.36
N LEU A 245 27.06 6.88 -2.35
CA LEU A 245 27.60 5.52 -2.44
C LEU A 245 28.87 5.43 -3.31
N ALA A 246 30.02 5.12 -2.70
CA ALA A 246 31.26 4.93 -3.45
C ALA A 246 31.29 3.53 -4.06
N THR A 247 31.25 3.44 -5.39
CA THR A 247 31.35 2.18 -6.14
C THR A 247 32.79 1.66 -6.14
N PRO A 248 33.03 0.34 -5.98
CA PRO A 248 34.35 -0.22 -5.68
C PRO A 248 35.30 -0.32 -6.90
N GLY A 249 35.67 0.81 -7.49
CA GLY A 249 36.71 0.88 -8.53
C GLY A 249 38.14 0.85 -7.98
N ALA A 250 38.36 1.37 -6.77
CA ALA A 250 39.68 1.47 -6.13
C ALA A 250 39.65 0.97 -4.66
N ARG A 251 39.50 -0.35 -4.48
CA ARG A 251 39.24 -1.01 -3.18
C ARG A 251 40.27 -0.70 -2.10
N LYS A 252 41.57 -0.76 -2.44
CA LYS A 252 42.66 -0.48 -1.50
C LYS A 252 42.68 0.97 -1.04
N LYS A 253 42.56 1.92 -1.98
CA LYS A 253 42.47 3.35 -1.68
C LYS A 253 41.24 3.68 -0.83
N LEU A 254 40.10 3.02 -1.10
CA LEU A 254 38.88 3.19 -0.32
C LEU A 254 39.02 2.64 1.10
N ALA A 255 39.66 1.48 1.26
CA ALA A 255 39.97 0.92 2.58
C ALA A 255 40.92 1.83 3.38
N ASP A 256 41.96 2.38 2.74
CA ASP A 256 42.88 3.30 3.41
C ASP A 256 42.21 4.64 3.79
N ALA A 257 41.24 5.08 2.99
CA ALA A 257 40.50 6.32 3.19
C ALA A 257 39.32 6.21 4.18
N LEU A 258 39.09 5.06 4.81
CA LEU A 258 38.02 4.87 5.80
C LEU A 258 38.22 5.79 7.01
N ARG A 259 37.16 6.53 7.37
CA ARG A 259 37.13 7.44 8.51
C ARG A 259 36.15 6.97 9.57
N TYR A 260 36.35 7.44 10.80
CA TYR A 260 35.39 7.22 11.87
C TYR A 260 34.06 7.87 11.53
N GLY A 261 32.98 7.13 11.71
CA GLY A 261 31.63 7.57 11.36
C GLY A 261 31.15 7.16 9.97
N ASP A 262 32.00 6.63 9.09
CA ASP A 262 31.56 6.00 7.85
C ASP A 262 30.70 4.75 8.14
N ILE A 263 29.83 4.39 7.22
CA ILE A 263 28.98 3.19 7.31
C ILE A 263 29.44 2.21 6.24
N VAL A 264 29.83 1.01 6.66
CA VAL A 264 30.24 -0.07 5.76
C VAL A 264 29.15 -1.13 5.74
N HIS A 265 28.61 -1.40 4.56
CA HIS A 265 27.73 -2.54 4.34
C HIS A 265 28.57 -3.81 4.18
N ARG A 266 28.98 -4.38 5.31
CA ARG A 266 29.72 -5.65 5.33
C ARG A 266 28.79 -6.83 5.06
N HIS A 267 29.35 -7.94 4.61
CA HIS A 267 28.64 -9.22 4.54
C HIS A 267 28.12 -9.64 5.91
N LEU A 268 27.08 -10.48 5.91
CA LEU A 268 26.60 -11.12 7.13
C LEU A 268 27.68 -12.07 7.67
N GLU A 269 27.98 -12.01 8.95
CA GLU A 269 29.04 -12.78 9.60
C GLU A 269 28.50 -13.66 10.74
N ASP A 270 29.36 -14.54 11.25
CA ASP A 270 29.02 -15.38 12.39
C ASP A 270 28.67 -14.53 13.63
N GLY A 271 27.59 -14.91 14.31
CA GLY A 271 27.09 -14.22 15.50
C GLY A 271 26.16 -13.04 15.20
N ASP A 272 25.98 -12.65 13.94
CA ASP A 272 24.99 -11.64 13.57
C ASP A 272 23.56 -12.09 13.91
N ILE A 273 22.71 -11.12 14.20
CA ILE A 273 21.34 -11.38 14.60
C ILE A 273 20.46 -11.45 13.36
N VAL A 274 19.66 -12.51 13.27
CA VAL A 274 18.69 -12.69 12.19
C VAL A 274 17.33 -13.09 12.76
N LEU A 275 16.26 -12.58 12.16
CA LEU A 275 14.90 -13.02 12.45
C LEU A 275 14.54 -14.14 11.48
N PHE A 276 14.12 -15.27 12.02
CA PHE A 276 13.81 -16.47 11.25
C PHE A 276 12.32 -16.79 11.37
N ASN A 277 11.65 -17.00 10.24
CA ASN A 277 10.22 -17.28 10.20
C ASN A 277 9.83 -18.42 9.25
N ARG A 278 8.73 -19.09 9.60
CA ARG A 278 7.99 -19.97 8.69
C ARG A 278 6.62 -19.38 8.40
N GLN A 279 6.22 -19.42 7.14
CA GLN A 279 4.88 -19.03 6.71
C GLN A 279 3.99 -20.28 6.62
N PRO A 280 2.72 -20.22 7.05
CA PRO A 280 2.03 -19.10 7.68
C PRO A 280 2.45 -18.88 9.15
N SER A 281 2.59 -17.62 9.57
CA SER A 281 2.98 -17.27 10.94
C SER A 281 1.75 -16.98 11.81
N LEU A 282 1.20 -18.02 12.44
CA LEU A 282 -0.01 -17.92 13.28
C LEU A 282 0.31 -17.59 14.74
N HIS A 283 1.49 -18.00 15.22
CA HIS A 283 1.89 -17.83 16.60
C HIS A 283 3.06 -16.85 16.69
N ARG A 284 3.22 -16.21 17.85
CA ARG A 284 4.38 -15.35 18.12
C ARG A 284 5.70 -16.10 17.90
N MET A 285 5.73 -17.39 18.25
CA MET A 285 6.89 -18.26 18.11
C MET A 285 7.22 -18.65 16.67
N SER A 286 6.33 -18.37 15.71
CA SER A 286 6.61 -18.57 14.29
C SER A 286 7.61 -17.56 13.72
N ILE A 287 8.03 -16.57 14.53
CA ILE A 287 9.13 -15.65 14.26
C ILE A 287 10.02 -15.60 15.50
N MET A 288 11.29 -15.99 15.38
CA MET A 288 12.24 -15.93 16.49
C MET A 288 13.58 -15.36 16.03
N CYS A 289 14.34 -14.85 17.00
CA CYS A 289 15.69 -14.36 16.80
C CYS A 289 16.70 -15.50 16.93
N HIS A 290 17.61 -15.60 15.97
CA HIS A 290 18.71 -16.57 15.96
C HIS A 290 20.04 -15.87 15.65
N ARG A 291 21.13 -16.53 16.00
CA ARG A 291 22.50 -16.13 15.65
C ARG A 291 22.91 -16.79 14.35
N ALA A 292 23.40 -16.00 13.41
CA ALA A 292 23.95 -16.45 12.15
C ALA A 292 25.19 -17.32 12.37
N ARG A 293 25.30 -18.43 11.63
CA ARG A 293 26.52 -19.20 11.48
C ARG A 293 26.74 -19.52 10.00
N VAL A 294 27.75 -18.94 9.39
CA VAL A 294 27.96 -19.04 7.95
C VAL A 294 28.61 -20.37 7.61
N MET A 295 27.97 -21.11 6.71
CA MET A 295 28.38 -22.45 6.30
C MET A 295 28.48 -22.55 4.77
N PRO A 296 29.30 -23.46 4.22
CA PRO A 296 29.52 -23.59 2.78
C PRO A 296 28.32 -24.20 2.01
N TRP A 297 27.30 -24.70 2.72
CA TRP A 297 26.12 -25.35 2.15
C TRP A 297 25.15 -24.36 1.47
N ARG A 298 24.08 -24.88 0.88
CA ARG A 298 23.05 -24.08 0.16
C ARG A 298 21.70 -23.97 0.88
N THR A 299 21.48 -24.77 1.91
CA THR A 299 20.24 -24.79 2.70
C THR A 299 20.43 -24.04 4.02
N LEU A 300 19.34 -23.51 4.55
CA LEU A 300 19.30 -23.01 5.93
C LEU A 300 19.26 -24.22 6.86
N ARG A 301 20.05 -24.21 7.93
CA ARG A 301 20.02 -25.33 8.90
C ARG A 301 19.86 -24.83 10.31
N PHE A 302 19.15 -25.59 11.12
CA PHE A 302 18.96 -25.30 12.52
C PHE A 302 18.72 -26.60 13.28
N ASN A 303 18.79 -26.52 14.60
CA ASN A 303 18.62 -27.66 15.47
C ASN A 303 17.18 -28.20 15.43
N GLU A 304 17.01 -29.51 15.39
CA GLU A 304 15.73 -30.19 15.25
C GLU A 304 14.77 -29.89 16.42
N SER A 305 15.28 -29.55 17.61
CA SER A 305 14.46 -29.15 18.77
C SER A 305 13.64 -27.86 18.51
N VAL A 306 14.01 -27.05 17.51
CA VAL A 306 13.31 -25.82 17.15
C VAL A 306 12.22 -26.05 16.10
N CYS A 307 12.04 -27.27 15.60
CA CYS A 307 11.01 -27.56 14.59
C CYS A 307 9.58 -27.34 15.11
N ASN A 308 9.31 -27.70 16.37
CA ASN A 308 7.98 -27.60 16.99
C ASN A 308 7.40 -26.17 16.98
N PRO A 309 8.09 -25.12 17.45
CA PRO A 309 7.55 -23.75 17.42
C PRO A 309 7.33 -23.19 16.02
N TYR A 310 8.09 -23.67 15.02
CA TYR A 310 7.88 -23.32 13.63
C TYR A 310 6.85 -24.20 12.92
N ASN A 311 6.43 -25.30 13.55
CA ASN A 311 5.64 -26.37 12.95
C ASN A 311 6.27 -26.84 11.61
N ALA A 312 7.60 -26.91 11.58
CA ALA A 312 8.38 -27.18 10.37
C ALA A 312 8.81 -28.66 10.32
N ASP A 313 8.87 -29.20 9.10
CA ASP A 313 9.47 -30.49 8.79
C ASP A 313 10.53 -30.34 7.69
N PHE A 314 11.35 -31.37 7.47
CA PHE A 314 12.49 -31.31 6.54
C PHE A 314 12.20 -32.01 5.21
N ASP A 315 10.96 -31.95 4.73
CA ASP A 315 10.50 -32.64 3.51
C ASP A 315 10.57 -31.75 2.23
N GLY A 316 11.03 -30.51 2.38
CA GLY A 316 11.06 -29.51 1.31
C GLY A 316 10.62 -28.12 1.74
N ASP A 317 10.26 -27.94 3.01
CA ASP A 317 9.92 -26.65 3.60
C ASP A 317 10.94 -25.55 3.31
N GLU A 318 10.41 -24.34 3.11
CA GLU A 318 11.19 -23.12 2.93
C GLU A 318 10.86 -22.11 4.03
N MET A 319 11.90 -21.53 4.62
CA MET A 319 11.76 -20.51 5.65
C MET A 319 12.39 -19.20 5.18
N ASN A 320 11.88 -18.07 5.70
CA ASN A 320 12.49 -16.77 5.43
C ASN A 320 13.34 -16.32 6.60
N MET A 321 14.36 -15.53 6.26
CA MET A 321 15.20 -14.83 7.20
C MET A 321 15.19 -13.34 6.89
N HIS A 322 15.24 -12.52 7.93
CA HIS A 322 15.29 -11.07 7.85
C HIS A 322 16.48 -10.58 8.68
N VAL A 323 17.30 -9.71 8.10
CA VAL A 323 18.48 -9.14 8.78
C VAL A 323 18.14 -7.75 9.30
N PRO A 324 18.04 -7.53 10.63
CA PRO A 324 17.83 -6.20 11.19
C PRO A 324 18.99 -5.28 10.81
N GLN A 325 18.67 -4.06 10.35
CA GLN A 325 19.67 -3.12 9.81
C GLN A 325 20.13 -2.07 10.83
N THR A 326 19.45 -1.92 11.98
CA THR A 326 19.83 -0.96 13.02
C THR A 326 20.23 -1.68 14.30
N GLU A 327 21.12 -1.08 15.09
CA GLU A 327 21.51 -1.62 16.39
C GLU A 327 20.33 -1.69 17.37
N GLU A 328 19.40 -0.74 17.29
CA GLU A 328 18.15 -0.76 18.06
C GLU A 328 17.31 -1.99 17.71
N ALA A 329 17.09 -2.27 16.43
CA ALA A 329 16.31 -3.43 15.99
C ALA A 329 17.00 -4.76 16.33
N ARG A 330 18.34 -4.82 16.27
CA ARG A 330 19.11 -5.98 16.75
C ARG A 330 18.92 -6.21 18.24
N THR A 331 18.99 -5.13 19.03
CA THR A 331 18.81 -5.20 20.48
C THR A 331 17.39 -5.63 20.83
N GLU A 332 16.39 -5.06 20.16
CA GLU A 332 14.97 -5.43 20.32
C GLU A 332 14.75 -6.92 19.99
N ALA A 333 15.31 -7.38 18.87
CA ALA A 333 15.22 -8.78 18.47
C ALA A 333 15.80 -9.72 19.53
N VAL A 334 17.00 -9.41 20.04
CA VAL A 334 17.66 -10.23 21.07
C VAL A 334 16.89 -10.21 22.38
N MET A 335 16.41 -9.05 22.83
CA MET A 335 15.77 -8.90 24.14
C MET A 335 14.33 -9.44 24.17
N LEU A 336 13.55 -9.22 23.10
CA LEU A 336 12.13 -9.58 23.08
C LEU A 336 11.87 -10.96 22.49
N MET A 337 12.65 -11.34 21.47
CA MET A 337 12.48 -12.54 20.65
C MET A 337 13.64 -13.55 20.77
N GLY A 338 14.66 -13.25 21.58
CA GLY A 338 15.86 -14.06 21.72
C GLY A 338 15.86 -15.06 22.89
N ASP A 339 17.06 -15.60 23.10
CA ASP A 339 17.43 -16.87 23.72
C ASP A 339 16.80 -17.26 25.07
N SER A 340 16.35 -16.31 25.89
CA SER A 340 15.75 -16.61 27.20
C SER A 340 14.41 -17.31 27.08
N LYS A 341 13.65 -17.04 26.00
CA LYS A 341 12.33 -17.66 25.78
C LYS A 341 12.40 -18.95 24.99
N VAL A 342 13.40 -19.14 24.13
CA VAL A 342 13.48 -20.33 23.25
C VAL A 342 13.72 -21.61 24.08
N LYS A 343 14.50 -21.52 25.15
CA LYS A 343 14.78 -22.65 26.06
C LYS A 343 13.54 -23.15 26.80
N ASP A 344 12.64 -22.24 27.18
CA ASP A 344 11.41 -22.58 27.91
C ASP A 344 10.42 -23.40 27.06
N TYR A 345 10.57 -23.41 25.73
CA TYR A 345 9.67 -24.08 24.80
C TYR A 345 10.33 -25.22 23.99
N ALA A 346 11.64 -25.44 24.19
CA ALA A 346 12.39 -26.53 23.54
C ALA A 346 12.39 -27.83 24.37
N CYS A 347 11.74 -27.82 25.54
CA CYS A 347 11.51 -28.99 26.40
C CYS A 347 10.12 -29.58 26.20
#